data_AF-A0A3M1JD12-F1
#
_entry.id   AF-A0A3M1JD12-F1
#
_cell.length_a   1.000
_cell.length_b   1.000
_cell.length_c   1.000
_cell.angle_alpha   90.00
_cell.angle_beta   90.00
_cell.angle_gamma   90.00
#
_symmetry.space_group_name_H-M   'P 1'
#
loop_
_entity.id
_entity.type
_entity.pdbx_description
1 polymer ?
#
loop_
_entity_poly.entity_id
_entity_poly.type
_entity_poly.pdbx_seq_one_letter_code
_entity_poly.pdbx_strand_id
1 'polypeptide(L)'
;MSKLFYYGEDTLDVRTALALANGQRRGALNSTTRERLQASATAVATIAAGEQAVYGINTGFGPLCTTRISPADTLELQENILKSHAVGVGEQTPDLLVRLMLVLKLQALAQGYSGIQLTTLDRIQWHLEENVLPVVPEQGSVGASGDLAPLAHLFLPLIGGGYVTYQGQTRPTAEVLASLGQSPIQLGPKEGLALINGTQFMLAYAVAALDRAKALQDHADRAGAAMVEALLGSARPFLDTVHQLRSYPGSRHVAARIDMLLQDSPLVASHADCERVQDPYSLRCIPQVHGASREAWRH
;
A
#
# COMPACT_ATOMS: atom_id res chain seq x y z
N MET A 1 -19.32 3.48 -16.79
CA MET A 1 -17.99 4.11 -16.97
C MET A 1 -17.31 4.16 -15.61
N SER A 2 -16.10 3.61 -15.46
CA SER A 2 -15.35 3.72 -14.20
C SER A 2 -15.08 5.21 -13.95
N LYS A 3 -15.49 5.74 -12.79
CA LYS A 3 -15.22 7.13 -12.40
C LYS A 3 -13.71 7.33 -12.33
N LEU A 4 -13.18 8.35 -13.02
CA LEU A 4 -11.77 8.73 -12.94
C LEU A 4 -11.39 9.01 -11.47
N PHE A 5 -10.16 8.71 -11.07
CA PHE A 5 -9.60 9.07 -9.77
C PHE A 5 -8.62 10.24 -9.96
N TYR A 6 -8.75 11.30 -9.19
CA TYR A 6 -7.83 12.44 -9.26
C TYR A 6 -6.80 12.37 -8.14
N TYR A 7 -5.56 12.04 -8.51
CA TYR A 7 -4.45 12.00 -7.56
C TYR A 7 -4.24 13.39 -6.94
N GLY A 8 -4.00 13.44 -5.63
CA GLY A 8 -3.81 14.71 -4.91
C GLY A 8 -5.09 15.42 -4.49
N GLU A 9 -6.28 14.91 -4.86
CA GLU A 9 -7.58 15.47 -4.46
C GLU A 9 -8.52 14.42 -3.89
N ASP A 10 -8.70 13.31 -4.60
CA ASP A 10 -9.54 12.22 -4.12
C ASP A 10 -8.87 11.50 -2.93
N THR A 11 -9.70 11.05 -1.99
CA THR A 11 -9.23 10.21 -0.88
C THR A 11 -9.00 8.78 -1.38
N LEU A 12 -7.80 8.26 -1.15
CA LEU A 12 -7.42 6.91 -1.56
C LEU A 12 -7.74 5.90 -0.44
N ASP A 13 -8.78 5.10 -0.65
CA ASP A 13 -9.09 3.94 0.21
C ASP A 13 -8.48 2.63 -0.33
N VAL A 14 -8.48 1.57 0.49
CA VAL A 14 -7.94 0.24 0.15
C VAL A 14 -8.51 -0.29 -1.17
N ARG A 15 -9.83 -0.18 -1.35
CA ARG A 15 -10.51 -0.69 -2.53
C ARG A 15 -10.11 0.07 -3.79
N THR A 16 -10.00 1.39 -3.70
CA THR A 16 -9.62 2.26 -4.81
C THR A 16 -8.15 2.07 -5.16
N ALA A 17 -7.26 1.91 -4.19
CA ALA A 17 -5.85 1.59 -4.43
C ALA A 17 -5.70 0.28 -5.19
N LEU A 18 -6.42 -0.77 -4.79
CA LEU A 18 -6.43 -2.06 -5.50
C LEU A 18 -7.05 -1.94 -6.89
N ALA A 19 -8.13 -1.17 -7.06
CA ALA A 19 -8.75 -0.96 -8.37
C ALA A 19 -7.81 -0.22 -9.34
N LEU A 20 -7.07 0.78 -8.85
CA LEU A 20 -6.03 1.47 -9.63
C LEU A 20 -4.88 0.53 -9.98
N ALA A 21 -4.35 -0.21 -9.01
CA ALA A 21 -3.24 -1.15 -9.21
C ALA A 21 -3.59 -2.34 -10.12
N ASN A 22 -4.87 -2.72 -10.21
CA ASN A 22 -5.36 -3.76 -11.12
C ASN A 22 -5.85 -3.22 -12.47
N GLY A 23 -5.72 -1.91 -12.74
CA GLY A 23 -6.18 -1.29 -13.99
C GLY A 23 -7.71 -1.26 -14.14
N GLN A 24 -8.47 -1.55 -13.08
CA GLN A 24 -9.93 -1.51 -13.07
C GLN A 24 -10.47 -0.07 -12.93
N ARG A 25 -9.61 0.85 -12.48
CA ARG A 25 -9.88 2.28 -12.40
C ARG A 25 -8.69 3.04 -12.98
N ARG A 26 -8.98 4.16 -13.66
CA ARG A 26 -7.94 5.08 -14.15
C ARG A 26 -7.70 6.21 -13.15
N GLY A 27 -6.45 6.62 -13.02
CA GLY A 27 -6.04 7.78 -12.23
C GLY A 27 -5.48 8.89 -13.13
N ALA A 28 -5.61 10.15 -12.71
CA ALA A 28 -5.05 11.29 -13.42
C ALA A 28 -4.69 12.43 -12.46
N LEU A 29 -3.78 13.30 -12.90
CA LEU A 29 -3.50 14.60 -12.27
C LEU A 29 -4.28 15.68 -13.01
N ASN A 30 -5.18 16.37 -12.31
CA ASN A 30 -5.92 17.49 -12.90
C ASN A 30 -5.09 18.80 -12.92
N SER A 31 -5.63 19.85 -13.53
CA SER A 31 -4.93 21.14 -13.67
C SER A 31 -4.56 21.76 -12.32
N THR A 32 -5.49 21.79 -11.37
CA THR A 32 -5.27 22.37 -10.03
C THR A 32 -4.15 21.64 -9.28
N THR A 33 -4.11 20.32 -9.34
CA THR A 33 -3.02 19.53 -8.74
C THR A 33 -1.69 19.80 -9.44
N ARG A 34 -1.68 19.88 -10.77
CA ARG A 34 -0.46 20.18 -11.54
C ARG A 34 0.11 21.56 -11.21
N GLU A 35 -0.74 22.58 -11.07
CA GLU A 35 -0.33 23.93 -10.67
C GLU A 35 0.31 23.94 -9.27
N ARG A 36 -0.29 23.24 -8.30
CA ARG A 36 0.27 23.09 -6.94
C ARG A 36 1.63 22.39 -6.94
N LEU A 37 1.76 21.31 -7.72
CA LEU A 37 3.02 20.59 -7.86
C LEU A 37 4.11 21.46 -8.45
N GLN A 38 3.78 22.22 -9.51
CA GLN A 38 4.72 23.15 -10.13
C GLN A 38 5.19 24.23 -9.15
N ALA A 39 4.28 24.82 -8.38
CA ALA A 39 4.63 25.80 -7.36
C ALA A 39 5.57 25.21 -6.28
N SER A 40 5.29 23.99 -5.83
CA SER A 40 6.13 23.25 -4.87
C SER A 40 7.54 22.98 -5.40
N ALA A 41 7.65 22.53 -6.65
CA ALA A 41 8.93 22.28 -7.31
C ALA A 41 9.74 23.58 -7.47
N THR A 42 9.10 24.68 -7.90
CA THR A 42 9.73 26.00 -8.03
C THR A 42 10.24 26.53 -6.68
N ALA A 43 9.50 26.31 -5.59
CA ALA A 43 9.92 26.69 -4.26
C ALA A 43 11.18 25.92 -3.83
N VAL A 44 11.23 24.60 -4.05
CA VAL A 44 12.41 23.77 -3.74
C VAL A 44 13.62 24.16 -4.60
N ALA A 45 13.42 24.46 -5.89
CA ALA A 45 14.50 24.94 -6.76
C ALA A 45 15.08 26.28 -6.26
N THR A 46 14.23 27.21 -5.83
CA THR A 46 14.66 28.50 -5.23
C THR A 46 15.48 28.26 -3.96
N ILE A 47 15.04 27.35 -3.08
CA ILE A 47 15.76 27.01 -1.84
C ILE A 47 17.12 26.36 -2.15
N ALA A 48 17.18 25.47 -3.15
CA ALA A 48 18.41 24.80 -3.55
C ALA A 48 19.48 25.78 -4.03
N ALA A 49 19.07 26.86 -4.71
CA ALA A 49 19.96 27.93 -5.16
C ALA A 49 20.33 28.94 -4.05
N GLY A 50 19.64 28.90 -2.90
CA GLY A 50 19.84 29.82 -1.80
C GLY A 50 21.00 29.44 -0.87
N GLU A 51 21.38 30.37 -0.01
CA GLU A 51 22.46 30.18 0.96
C GLU A 51 22.04 29.42 2.22
N GLN A 52 20.74 29.25 2.49
CA GLN A 52 20.28 28.55 3.69
C GLN A 52 20.46 27.02 3.54
N ALA A 53 21.06 26.36 4.53
CA ALA A 53 21.19 24.90 4.53
C ALA A 53 19.82 24.26 4.80
N VAL A 54 19.39 23.36 3.91
CA VAL A 54 18.14 22.61 4.03
C VAL A 54 18.39 21.12 3.74
N TYR A 55 17.93 20.27 4.67
CA TYR A 55 18.16 18.83 4.64
C TYR A 55 17.71 18.19 3.32
N GLY A 56 18.63 17.48 2.66
CA GLY A 56 18.36 16.74 1.43
C GLY A 56 18.03 17.59 0.20
N ILE A 57 18.13 18.92 0.32
CA ILE A 57 18.03 19.87 -0.81
C ILE A 57 19.43 20.32 -1.23
N ASN A 58 20.19 20.93 -0.32
CA ASN A 58 21.58 21.41 -0.56
C ASN A 58 22.55 20.92 0.53
N THR A 59 22.21 19.80 1.17
CA THR A 59 23.02 19.10 2.17
C THR A 59 23.02 17.60 1.90
N GLY A 60 24.00 16.88 2.46
CA GLY A 60 24.05 15.42 2.40
C GLY A 60 22.92 14.73 3.18
N PHE A 61 22.89 13.39 3.10
CA PHE A 61 21.87 12.57 3.77
C PHE A 61 22.43 11.85 5.00
N GLY A 62 21.57 11.54 5.97
CA GLY A 62 21.94 10.76 7.15
C GLY A 62 23.09 11.42 7.94
N PRO A 63 24.20 10.72 8.24
CA PRO A 63 25.35 11.29 8.95
C PRO A 63 26.00 12.50 8.24
N LEU A 64 25.77 12.66 6.93
CA LEU A 64 26.30 13.76 6.13
C LEU A 64 25.36 14.97 6.06
N CYS A 65 24.33 15.03 6.91
CA CYS A 65 23.34 16.11 6.93
C CYS A 65 23.91 17.51 7.22
N THR A 66 25.14 17.60 7.73
CA THR A 66 25.86 18.85 7.99
C THR A 66 26.80 19.26 6.85
N THR A 67 27.00 18.39 5.86
CA THR A 67 27.84 18.67 4.69
C THR A 67 27.03 19.42 3.64
N ARG A 68 27.45 20.62 3.26
CA ARG A 68 26.84 21.37 2.16
C ARG A 68 27.24 20.79 0.81
N ILE A 69 26.29 20.83 -0.11
CA ILE A 69 26.45 20.35 -1.48
C ILE A 69 26.33 21.55 -2.41
N SER A 70 27.21 21.63 -3.41
CA SER A 70 27.16 22.72 -4.37
C SER A 70 25.91 22.59 -5.26
N PRO A 71 25.38 23.69 -5.82
CA PRO A 71 24.29 23.61 -6.79
C PRO A 71 24.59 22.70 -7.99
N ALA A 72 25.85 22.62 -8.42
CA ALA A 72 26.29 21.78 -9.53
C ALA A 72 26.20 20.28 -9.20
N ASP A 73 26.53 19.91 -7.96
CA ASP A 73 26.53 18.51 -7.50
C ASP A 73 25.16 18.06 -6.98
N THR A 74 24.20 18.98 -6.86
CA THR A 74 22.90 18.69 -6.24
C THR A 74 22.06 17.72 -7.08
N LEU A 75 22.21 17.75 -8.40
CA LEU A 75 21.54 16.81 -9.31
C LEU A 75 22.16 15.41 -9.23
N GLU A 76 23.49 15.34 -9.24
CA GLU A 76 24.21 14.08 -9.09
C GLU A 76 23.92 13.42 -7.73
N LEU A 77 23.79 14.23 -6.67
CA LEU A 77 23.38 13.77 -5.34
C LEU A 77 22.03 13.03 -5.36
N GLN A 78 21.04 13.54 -6.10
CA GLN A 78 19.73 12.90 -6.19
C GLN A 78 19.74 11.62 -7.04
N GLU A 79 20.66 11.51 -7.99
CA GLU A 79 20.87 10.25 -8.71
C GLU A 79 21.58 9.22 -7.81
N ASN A 80 22.61 9.67 -7.10
CA ASN A 80 23.45 8.84 -6.24
C ASN A 80 22.69 8.30 -5.04
N ILE A 81 21.71 9.02 -4.49
CA ILE A 81 20.88 8.47 -3.40
C ILE A 81 20.08 7.25 -3.87
N LEU A 82 19.53 7.25 -5.09
CA LEU A 82 18.86 6.06 -5.63
C LEU A 82 19.84 4.89 -5.79
N LYS A 83 21.00 5.14 -6.40
CA LYS A 83 22.02 4.11 -6.63
C LYS A 83 22.57 3.51 -5.34
N SER A 84 22.92 4.36 -4.37
CA SER A 84 23.52 3.94 -3.09
C SER A 84 22.54 3.21 -2.18
N HIS A 85 21.24 3.48 -2.32
CA HIS A 85 20.21 2.85 -1.48
C HIS A 85 19.53 1.66 -2.18
N ALA A 86 19.80 1.38 -3.46
CA ALA A 86 19.34 0.20 -4.18
C ALA A 86 20.09 -1.09 -3.73
N VAL A 87 20.04 -1.37 -2.43
CA VAL A 87 20.76 -2.46 -1.75
C VAL A 87 19.84 -3.61 -1.32
N GLY A 88 18.57 -3.57 -1.73
CA GLY A 88 17.61 -4.65 -1.46
C GLY A 88 18.04 -5.98 -2.11
N VAL A 89 17.67 -7.09 -1.47
CA VAL A 89 18.00 -8.46 -1.86
C VAL A 89 16.80 -9.40 -1.71
N GLY A 90 16.96 -10.66 -2.08
CA GLY A 90 15.94 -11.70 -1.95
C GLY A 90 15.03 -11.80 -3.18
N GLU A 91 13.87 -12.44 -2.98
CA GLU A 91 12.88 -12.66 -4.03
C GLU A 91 12.30 -11.35 -4.56
N GLN A 92 11.77 -11.40 -5.78
CA GLN A 92 11.09 -10.28 -6.39
C GLN A 92 9.71 -10.07 -5.75
N THR A 93 9.43 -8.82 -5.37
CA THR A 93 8.12 -8.37 -4.91
C THR A 93 7.07 -8.62 -5.99
N PRO A 94 5.92 -9.23 -5.66
CA PRO A 94 4.85 -9.48 -6.63
C PRO A 94 4.38 -8.21 -7.36
N ASP A 95 4.11 -8.34 -8.67
CA ASP A 95 3.71 -7.23 -9.54
C ASP A 95 2.54 -6.38 -9.00
N LEU A 96 1.56 -7.01 -8.34
CA LEU A 96 0.45 -6.29 -7.72
C LEU A 96 0.94 -5.31 -6.64
N LEU A 97 1.90 -5.73 -5.83
CA LEU A 97 2.46 -4.91 -4.76
C LEU A 97 3.33 -3.80 -5.34
N VAL A 98 4.10 -4.07 -6.40
CA VAL A 98 4.84 -3.03 -7.13
C VAL A 98 3.90 -1.97 -7.70
N ARG A 99 2.78 -2.38 -8.33
CA ARG A 99 1.75 -1.44 -8.81
C ARG A 99 1.12 -0.64 -7.67
N LEU A 100 0.83 -1.27 -6.53
CA LEU A 100 0.36 -0.56 -5.33
C LEU A 100 1.39 0.46 -4.84
N MET A 101 2.68 0.10 -4.77
CA MET A 101 3.74 1.03 -4.36
C MET A 101 3.77 2.28 -5.26
N LEU A 102 3.67 2.10 -6.58
CA LEU A 102 3.60 3.21 -7.54
C LEU A 102 2.36 4.08 -7.33
N VAL A 103 1.16 3.47 -7.20
CA VAL A 103 -0.11 4.19 -6.94
C VAL A 103 -0.03 4.99 -5.64
N LEU A 104 0.44 4.36 -4.56
CA LEU A 104 0.57 4.97 -3.24
C LEU A 104 1.60 6.11 -3.24
N LYS A 105 2.72 5.93 -3.96
CA LYS A 105 3.72 7.00 -4.08
C LYS A 105 3.16 8.17 -4.89
N LEU A 106 2.53 7.88 -6.03
CA LEU A 106 1.95 8.91 -6.88
C LEU A 106 0.93 9.75 -6.12
N GLN A 107 0.04 9.10 -5.35
CA GLN A 107 -0.92 9.80 -4.49
C GLN A 107 -0.26 10.67 -3.42
N ALA A 108 0.80 10.18 -2.78
CA ALA A 108 1.52 10.92 -1.74
C ALA A 108 2.25 12.14 -2.32
N LEU A 109 2.93 11.98 -3.45
CA LEU A 109 3.63 13.05 -4.15
C LEU A 109 2.65 14.11 -4.68
N ALA A 110 1.51 13.68 -5.22
CA ALA A 110 0.47 14.56 -5.76
C ALA A 110 -0.15 15.52 -4.73
N GLN A 111 0.06 15.29 -3.42
CA GLN A 111 -0.34 16.24 -2.37
C GLN A 111 0.40 17.59 -2.48
N GLY A 112 1.54 17.65 -3.18
CA GLY A 112 2.22 18.91 -3.49
C GLY A 112 3.16 19.43 -2.39
N TYR A 113 3.58 18.59 -1.45
CA TYR A 113 4.49 18.99 -0.35
C TYR A 113 5.93 18.49 -0.52
N SER A 114 6.19 17.70 -1.57
CA SER A 114 7.49 17.05 -1.74
C SER A 114 8.49 17.88 -2.55
N GLY A 115 8.03 18.82 -3.39
CA GLY A 115 8.88 19.58 -4.31
C GLY A 115 9.37 18.78 -5.53
N ILE A 116 8.62 17.74 -5.88
CA ILE A 116 8.90 16.83 -7.00
C ILE A 116 8.47 17.48 -8.33
N GLN A 117 9.17 17.19 -9.43
CA GLN A 117 8.83 17.70 -10.75
C GLN A 117 7.64 16.96 -11.37
N LEU A 118 6.88 17.65 -12.22
CA LEU A 118 5.76 17.05 -12.96
C LEU A 118 6.21 15.90 -13.87
N THR A 119 7.36 16.04 -14.53
CA THR A 119 7.99 15.00 -15.37
C THR A 119 8.18 13.68 -14.61
N THR A 120 8.54 13.76 -13.33
CA THR A 120 8.69 12.59 -12.46
C THR A 120 7.36 11.90 -12.18
N LEU A 121 6.30 12.66 -11.82
CA LEU A 121 4.98 12.07 -11.64
C LEU A 121 4.42 11.48 -12.93
N ASP A 122 4.60 12.18 -14.05
CA ASP A 122 4.14 11.71 -15.36
C ASP A 122 4.85 10.41 -15.74
N ARG A 123 6.14 10.25 -15.43
CA ARG A 123 6.87 8.97 -15.62
C ARG A 123 6.36 7.85 -14.70
N ILE A 124 6.06 8.15 -13.43
CA ILE A 124 5.46 7.16 -12.51
C ILE A 124 4.10 6.68 -13.03
N GLN A 125 3.28 7.62 -13.50
CA GLN A 125 1.99 7.30 -14.11
C GLN A 125 2.17 6.48 -15.40
N TRP A 126 3.15 6.82 -16.23
CA TRP A 126 3.50 6.04 -17.43
C TRP A 126 3.89 4.59 -17.12
N HIS A 127 4.67 4.34 -16.05
CA HIS A 127 5.00 2.96 -15.61
C HIS A 127 3.75 2.13 -15.28
N LEU A 128 2.75 2.76 -14.65
CA LEU A 128 1.45 2.15 -14.36
C LEU A 128 0.65 1.88 -15.64
N GLU A 129 0.61 2.83 -16.56
CA GLU A 129 -0.19 2.76 -17.80
C GLU A 129 0.37 1.76 -18.81
N GLU A 130 1.68 1.73 -19.00
CA GLU A 130 2.38 0.82 -19.92
C GLU A 130 2.70 -0.54 -19.30
N ASN A 131 2.39 -0.72 -18.01
CA ASN A 131 2.70 -1.93 -17.25
C ASN A 131 4.20 -2.31 -17.33
N VAL A 132 5.06 -1.29 -17.25
CA VAL A 132 6.51 -1.43 -17.16
C VAL A 132 6.86 -1.37 -15.68
N LEU A 133 7.00 -2.53 -15.03
CA LEU A 133 7.07 -2.59 -13.57
C LEU A 133 8.51 -2.70 -13.06
N PRO A 134 8.97 -1.81 -12.19
CA PRO A 134 10.26 -1.96 -11.52
C PRO A 134 10.41 -3.31 -10.81
N VAL A 135 11.57 -3.93 -10.93
CA VAL A 135 11.92 -5.10 -10.13
C VAL A 135 12.36 -4.65 -8.74
N VAL A 136 11.59 -5.02 -7.72
CA VAL A 136 11.84 -4.63 -6.33
C VAL A 136 12.13 -5.88 -5.50
N PRO A 137 13.33 -6.04 -4.92
CA PRO A 137 13.62 -7.12 -3.99
C PRO A 137 12.85 -6.98 -2.66
N GLU A 138 12.43 -8.09 -2.06
CA GLU A 138 11.58 -8.08 -0.85
C GLU A 138 12.31 -7.77 0.46
N GLN A 139 13.65 -7.85 0.52
CA GLN A 139 14.42 -7.67 1.76
C GLN A 139 15.36 -6.46 1.70
N GLY A 140 15.63 -5.85 2.86
CA GLY A 140 16.63 -4.78 3.02
C GLY A 140 16.09 -3.50 3.68
N SER A 141 14.77 -3.33 3.77
CA SER A 141 14.15 -2.23 4.55
C SER A 141 14.08 -2.59 6.03
N VAL A 142 14.29 -1.59 6.91
CA VAL A 142 14.05 -1.69 8.36
C VAL A 142 12.68 -1.11 8.77
N GLY A 143 11.93 -0.52 7.84
CA GLY A 143 10.56 -0.07 8.06
C GLY A 143 10.36 1.03 9.13
N ALA A 144 11.39 1.80 9.48
CA ALA A 144 11.33 2.77 10.58
C ALA A 144 10.79 4.16 10.15
N SER A 145 11.42 4.79 9.16
CA SER A 145 11.02 6.13 8.67
C SER A 145 11.13 6.29 7.15
N GLY A 146 11.38 5.19 6.44
CA GLY A 146 11.45 5.14 4.99
C GLY A 146 11.77 3.73 4.53
N ASP A 147 11.03 3.25 3.55
CA ASP A 147 11.29 2.02 2.82
C ASP A 147 12.39 2.24 1.78
N LEU A 148 13.53 2.79 2.23
CA LEU A 148 14.57 3.35 1.37
C LEU A 148 15.07 2.35 0.33
N ALA A 149 15.40 1.14 0.76
CA ALA A 149 15.96 0.12 -0.13
C ALA A 149 14.98 -0.34 -1.23
N PRO A 150 13.75 -0.80 -0.91
CA PRO A 150 12.81 -1.19 -1.95
C PRO A 150 12.33 0.01 -2.79
N LEU A 151 12.21 1.22 -2.22
CA LEU A 151 11.84 2.40 -3.01
C LEU A 151 12.97 2.91 -3.91
N ALA A 152 14.23 2.72 -3.53
CA ALA A 152 15.36 2.97 -4.41
C ALA A 152 15.30 2.05 -5.64
N HIS A 153 15.07 0.74 -5.45
CA HIS A 153 14.84 -0.19 -6.56
C HIS A 153 13.58 0.16 -7.38
N LEU A 154 12.51 0.62 -6.74
CA LEU A 154 11.28 1.05 -7.42
C LEU A 154 11.51 2.23 -8.37
N PHE A 155 12.40 3.16 -8.03
CA PHE A 155 12.59 4.42 -8.76
C PHE A 155 13.91 4.56 -9.52
N LEU A 156 14.85 3.62 -9.36
CA LEU A 156 16.04 3.52 -10.22
C LEU A 156 15.68 3.47 -11.72
N PRO A 157 14.56 2.82 -12.13
CA PRO A 157 14.13 2.85 -13.53
C PRO A 157 13.82 4.23 -14.11
N LEU A 158 13.45 5.21 -13.28
CA LEU A 158 13.17 6.57 -13.76
C LEU A 158 14.41 7.18 -14.44
N ILE A 159 15.58 6.92 -13.87
CA ILE A 159 16.89 7.37 -14.38
C ILE A 159 17.55 6.33 -15.31
N GLY A 160 16.79 5.35 -15.79
CA GLY A 160 17.27 4.32 -16.72
C GLY A 160 18.09 3.19 -16.08
N GLY A 161 18.23 3.19 -14.76
CA GLY A 161 18.94 2.14 -14.02
C GLY A 161 18.04 0.96 -13.64
N GLY A 162 18.66 -0.11 -13.13
CA GLY A 162 17.94 -1.28 -12.61
C GLY A 162 17.25 -2.11 -13.70
N TYR A 163 16.25 -2.87 -13.27
CA TYR A 163 15.50 -3.80 -14.10
C TYR A 163 14.00 -3.55 -13.98
N VAL A 164 13.26 -3.89 -15.03
CA VAL A 164 11.80 -3.85 -15.06
C VAL A 164 11.26 -5.17 -15.61
N THR A 165 10.12 -5.62 -15.09
CA THR A 165 9.27 -6.60 -15.74
C THR A 165 8.46 -5.89 -16.83
N TYR A 166 8.61 -6.30 -18.08
CA TYR A 166 7.82 -5.83 -19.21
C TYR A 166 7.43 -7.00 -20.10
N GLN A 167 6.14 -7.10 -20.46
CA GLN A 167 5.59 -8.22 -21.24
C GLN A 167 5.94 -9.61 -20.67
N GLY A 168 5.95 -9.73 -19.33
CA GLY A 168 6.25 -10.97 -18.62
C GLY A 168 7.74 -11.34 -18.53
N GLN A 169 8.65 -10.46 -18.95
CA GLN A 169 10.09 -10.70 -18.89
C GLN A 169 10.81 -9.60 -18.10
N THR A 170 11.76 -10.02 -17.26
CA THR A 170 12.67 -9.10 -16.58
C THR A 170 13.78 -8.67 -17.52
N ARG A 171 13.92 -7.36 -17.72
CA ARG A 171 14.88 -6.77 -18.68
C ARG A 171 15.56 -5.53 -18.08
N PRO A 172 16.77 -5.17 -18.53
CA PRO A 172 17.39 -3.90 -18.15
C PRO A 172 16.48 -2.72 -18.53
N THR A 173 16.29 -1.78 -17.59
CA THR A 173 15.36 -0.66 -17.81
C THR A 173 15.71 0.14 -19.07
N ALA A 174 16.99 0.45 -19.28
CA ALA A 174 17.45 1.25 -20.40
C ALA A 174 17.00 0.69 -21.77
N GLU A 175 17.02 -0.65 -21.93
CA GLU A 175 16.55 -1.29 -23.16
C GLU A 175 15.05 -1.14 -23.35
N VAL A 176 14.27 -1.30 -22.27
CA VAL A 176 12.81 -1.19 -22.32
C VAL A 176 12.40 0.24 -22.64
N LEU A 177 13.01 1.24 -21.98
CA LEU A 177 12.77 2.65 -22.28
C LEU A 177 13.09 2.97 -23.75
N ALA A 178 14.27 2.56 -24.24
CA ALA A 178 14.64 2.77 -25.64
C ALA A 178 13.64 2.12 -26.62
N SER A 179 13.19 0.90 -26.33
CA SER A 179 12.21 0.18 -27.17
C SER A 179 10.84 0.85 -27.23
N LEU A 180 10.50 1.66 -26.22
CA LEU A 180 9.24 2.41 -26.12
C LEU A 180 9.40 3.89 -26.50
N GLY A 181 10.55 4.28 -27.06
CA GLY A 181 10.84 5.66 -27.46
C GLY A 181 10.93 6.63 -26.29
N GLN A 182 11.29 6.13 -25.11
CA GLN A 182 11.41 6.90 -23.87
C GLN A 182 12.87 7.11 -23.50
N SER A 183 13.17 8.28 -22.93
CA SER A 183 14.47 8.58 -22.33
C SER A 183 14.38 8.53 -20.80
N PRO A 184 15.49 8.19 -20.11
CA PRO A 184 15.65 8.45 -18.68
C PRO A 184 15.32 9.91 -18.34
N ILE A 185 14.68 10.14 -17.19
CA ILE A 185 14.45 11.49 -16.68
C ILE A 185 15.65 11.96 -15.86
N GLN A 186 15.88 13.28 -15.84
CA GLN A 186 16.85 13.90 -14.96
C GLN A 186 16.13 14.38 -13.69
N LEU A 187 16.62 13.98 -12.52
CA LEU A 187 16.07 14.40 -11.25
C LEU A 187 16.56 15.82 -10.90
N GLY A 188 15.63 16.68 -10.51
CA GLY A 188 15.88 17.97 -9.90
C GLY A 188 16.20 17.88 -8.40
N PRO A 189 16.45 19.02 -7.73
CA PRO A 189 16.78 19.05 -6.30
C PRO A 189 15.74 18.33 -5.44
N LYS A 190 16.20 17.58 -4.42
CA LYS A 190 15.38 16.81 -3.46
C LYS A 190 14.60 15.62 -4.04
N GLU A 191 14.51 15.45 -5.36
CA GLU A 191 13.63 14.43 -5.95
C GLU A 191 14.03 13.00 -5.58
N GLY A 192 15.32 12.67 -5.58
CA GLY A 192 15.82 11.35 -5.18
C GLY A 192 15.39 10.99 -3.76
N LEU A 193 15.55 11.93 -2.82
CA LEU A 193 15.06 11.76 -1.46
C LEU A 193 13.53 11.69 -1.39
N ALA A 194 12.82 12.56 -2.11
CA ALA A 194 11.36 12.55 -2.14
C ALA A 194 10.79 11.22 -2.65
N LEU A 195 11.48 10.57 -3.59
CA LEU A 195 11.10 9.28 -4.16
C LEU A 195 11.26 8.14 -3.15
N ILE A 196 12.33 8.10 -2.37
CA ILE A 196 12.62 6.94 -1.50
C ILE A 196 12.23 7.14 -0.04
N ASN A 197 12.05 8.37 0.41
CA ASN A 197 11.66 8.67 1.80
C ASN A 197 10.15 8.57 1.97
N GLY A 198 9.64 7.36 2.19
CA GLY A 198 8.23 7.09 2.44
C GLY A 198 7.98 5.61 2.79
N THR A 199 6.73 5.26 3.10
CA THR A 199 6.35 3.93 3.63
C THR A 199 5.59 3.07 2.61
N GLN A 200 5.81 3.30 1.31
CA GLN A 200 5.00 2.70 0.25
C GLN A 200 5.16 1.17 0.15
N PHE A 201 6.32 0.62 0.51
CA PHE A 201 6.51 -0.83 0.47
C PHE A 201 5.68 -1.51 1.55
N MET A 202 5.87 -1.13 2.82
CA MET A 202 5.06 -1.71 3.92
C MET A 202 3.56 -1.43 3.74
N LEU A 203 3.20 -0.25 3.23
CA LEU A 203 1.80 0.12 3.00
C LEU A 203 1.17 -0.70 1.88
N ALA A 204 1.90 -1.03 0.81
CA ALA A 204 1.39 -1.92 -0.24
C ALA A 204 1.06 -3.32 0.31
N TYR A 205 1.94 -3.90 1.13
CA TYR A 205 1.65 -5.17 1.82
C TYR A 205 0.46 -5.03 2.76
N ALA A 206 0.36 -3.94 3.53
CA ALA A 206 -0.77 -3.70 4.42
C ALA A 206 -2.10 -3.61 3.66
N VAL A 207 -2.15 -2.87 2.55
CA VAL A 207 -3.34 -2.76 1.69
C VAL A 207 -3.78 -4.13 1.17
N ALA A 208 -2.84 -4.92 0.63
CA ALA A 208 -3.14 -6.27 0.14
C ALA A 208 -3.55 -7.23 1.27
N ALA A 209 -2.92 -7.12 2.44
CA ALA A 209 -3.26 -7.91 3.62
C ALA A 209 -4.65 -7.58 4.16
N LEU A 210 -5.03 -6.30 4.21
CA LEU A 210 -6.36 -5.87 4.66
C LEU A 210 -7.46 -6.39 3.74
N ASP A 211 -7.27 -6.37 2.43
CA ASP A 211 -8.25 -6.93 1.48
C ASP A 211 -8.42 -8.45 1.66
N ARG A 212 -7.31 -9.18 1.80
CA ARG A 212 -7.33 -10.62 2.09
C ARG A 212 -7.94 -10.93 3.46
N ALA A 213 -7.64 -10.14 4.48
CA ALA A 213 -8.15 -10.31 5.83
C ALA A 213 -9.66 -10.16 5.89
N LYS A 214 -10.24 -9.23 5.11
CA LYS A 214 -11.69 -9.09 4.98
C LYS A 214 -12.33 -10.38 4.49
N ALA A 215 -11.79 -10.96 3.42
CA ALA A 215 -12.28 -12.24 2.90
C ALA A 215 -12.09 -13.37 3.93
N LEU A 216 -10.94 -13.43 4.60
CA LEU A 216 -10.64 -14.45 5.61
C LEU A 216 -11.61 -14.42 6.79
N GLN A 217 -11.98 -13.24 7.28
CA GLN A 217 -12.97 -13.09 8.35
C GLN A 217 -14.34 -13.66 7.96
N ASP A 218 -14.77 -13.42 6.73
CA ASP A 218 -16.05 -13.94 6.23
C ASP A 218 -16.05 -15.46 6.10
N HIS A 219 -14.92 -16.05 5.72
CA HIS A 219 -14.72 -17.51 5.68
C HIS A 219 -14.62 -18.10 7.09
N ALA A 220 -13.97 -17.42 8.02
CA ALA A 220 -13.87 -17.86 9.41
C ALA A 220 -15.27 -18.02 10.04
N ASP A 221 -16.17 -17.08 9.83
CA ASP A 221 -17.55 -17.19 10.34
C ASP A 221 -18.30 -18.38 9.71
N ARG A 222 -18.14 -18.61 8.41
CA ARG A 222 -18.77 -19.75 7.73
C ARG A 222 -18.23 -21.09 8.23
N ALA A 223 -16.91 -21.18 8.39
CA ALA A 223 -16.27 -22.36 8.96
C ALA A 223 -16.70 -22.57 10.42
N GLY A 224 -16.82 -21.50 11.20
CA GLY A 224 -17.33 -21.54 12.56
C GLY A 224 -18.76 -22.05 12.64
N ALA A 225 -19.66 -21.57 11.78
CA ALA A 225 -21.04 -22.08 11.69
C ALA A 225 -21.06 -23.57 11.32
N ALA A 226 -20.30 -23.98 10.30
CA ALA A 226 -20.19 -25.39 9.92
C ALA A 226 -19.64 -26.27 11.05
N MET A 227 -18.69 -25.77 11.85
CA MET A 227 -18.19 -26.47 13.04
C MET A 227 -19.27 -26.61 14.11
N VAL A 228 -20.10 -25.59 14.33
CA VAL A 228 -21.25 -25.66 15.24
C VAL A 228 -22.19 -26.77 14.78
N GLU A 229 -22.55 -26.84 13.50
CA GLU A 229 -23.41 -27.92 12.99
C GLU A 229 -22.76 -29.31 13.13
N ALA A 230 -21.52 -29.45 12.67
CA ALA A 230 -20.83 -30.75 12.62
C ALA A 230 -20.54 -31.34 14.00
N LEU A 231 -20.35 -30.48 15.01
CA LEU A 231 -20.08 -30.90 16.39
C LEU A 231 -21.32 -30.89 17.27
N LEU A 232 -22.51 -30.70 16.68
CA LEU A 232 -23.78 -30.57 17.38
C LEU A 232 -23.66 -29.52 18.49
N GLY A 233 -23.22 -28.31 18.13
CA GLY A 233 -23.06 -27.15 19.00
C GLY A 233 -24.40 -26.47 19.30
N SER A 234 -24.44 -25.75 20.42
CA SER A 234 -25.58 -24.91 20.79
C SER A 234 -25.57 -23.60 20.01
N ALA A 235 -26.72 -23.18 19.48
CA ALA A 235 -26.89 -21.86 18.87
C ALA A 235 -27.13 -20.74 19.90
N ARG A 236 -27.46 -21.09 21.16
CA ARG A 236 -27.77 -20.13 22.23
C ARG A 236 -26.71 -19.03 22.44
N PRO A 237 -25.39 -19.31 22.32
CA PRO A 237 -24.36 -18.28 22.46
C PRO A 237 -24.43 -17.16 21.43
N PHE A 238 -25.10 -17.37 20.29
CA PHE A 238 -25.15 -16.40 19.18
C PHE A 238 -26.39 -15.50 19.23
N LEU A 239 -27.30 -15.73 20.19
CA LEU A 239 -28.53 -14.95 20.35
C LEU A 239 -28.22 -13.47 20.63
N ASP A 240 -28.95 -12.58 19.94
CA ASP A 240 -28.76 -11.13 20.07
C ASP A 240 -28.92 -10.65 21.53
N THR A 241 -29.84 -11.24 22.30
CA THR A 241 -30.06 -10.90 23.71
C THR A 241 -28.80 -11.08 24.58
N VAL A 242 -27.96 -12.07 24.28
CA VAL A 242 -26.68 -12.28 24.98
C VAL A 242 -25.69 -11.16 24.64
N HIS A 243 -25.63 -10.78 23.37
CA HIS A 243 -24.69 -9.78 22.88
C HIS A 243 -25.13 -8.34 23.14
N GLN A 244 -26.40 -8.10 23.47
CA GLN A 244 -26.87 -6.81 23.99
C GLN A 244 -26.26 -6.49 25.37
N LEU A 245 -26.05 -7.51 26.23
CA LEU A 245 -25.47 -7.32 27.57
C LEU A 245 -24.01 -6.84 27.54
N ARG A 246 -23.27 -7.22 26.49
CA ARG A 246 -21.88 -6.77 26.25
C ARG A 246 -21.69 -6.39 24.79
N SER A 247 -22.21 -5.21 24.45
CA SER A 247 -22.44 -4.71 23.10
C SER A 247 -21.19 -4.24 22.33
N TYR A 248 -20.14 -5.07 22.22
CA TYR A 248 -19.05 -4.76 21.30
C TYR A 248 -19.50 -4.93 19.84
N PRO A 249 -19.28 -3.94 18.94
CA PRO A 249 -19.80 -3.98 17.58
C PRO A 249 -19.37 -5.21 16.78
N GLY A 250 -18.09 -5.57 16.81
CA GLY A 250 -17.58 -6.78 16.14
C GLY A 250 -18.21 -8.06 16.67
N SER A 251 -18.41 -8.17 17.99
CA SER A 251 -19.02 -9.35 18.59
C SER A 251 -20.49 -9.50 18.21
N ARG A 252 -21.26 -8.41 18.25
CA ARG A 252 -22.66 -8.40 17.78
C ARG A 252 -22.77 -8.76 16.30
N HIS A 253 -21.87 -8.22 15.47
CA HIS A 253 -21.84 -8.52 14.04
C HIS A 253 -21.63 -10.00 13.76
N VAL A 254 -20.64 -10.63 14.42
CA VAL A 254 -20.36 -12.06 14.24
C VAL A 254 -21.51 -12.91 14.80
N ALA A 255 -22.02 -12.59 15.99
CA ALA A 255 -23.15 -13.32 16.58
C ALA A 255 -24.35 -13.37 15.64
N ALA A 256 -24.80 -12.22 15.15
CA ALA A 256 -25.91 -12.13 14.20
C ALA A 256 -25.63 -12.88 12.89
N ARG A 257 -24.38 -12.89 12.43
CA ARG A 257 -23.99 -13.59 11.21
C ARG A 257 -23.97 -15.10 11.39
N ILE A 258 -23.47 -15.60 12.52
CA ILE A 258 -23.49 -17.04 12.84
C ILE A 258 -24.94 -17.50 13.04
N ASP A 259 -25.75 -16.75 13.79
CA ASP A 259 -27.17 -17.03 14.00
C ASP A 259 -27.93 -17.15 12.66
N MET A 260 -27.71 -16.21 11.75
CA MET A 260 -28.23 -16.27 10.37
C MET A 260 -27.76 -17.52 9.61
N LEU A 261 -26.47 -17.88 9.71
CA LEU A 261 -25.91 -19.03 8.99
C LEU A 261 -26.43 -20.37 9.53
N LEU A 262 -26.82 -20.43 10.81
CA LEU A 262 -27.37 -21.61 11.46
C LEU A 262 -28.90 -21.70 11.37
N GLN A 263 -29.54 -20.66 10.83
CA GLN A 263 -30.98 -20.59 10.71
C GLN A 263 -31.52 -21.80 9.95
N ASP A 264 -32.56 -22.43 10.50
CA ASP A 264 -33.23 -23.61 9.95
C ASP A 264 -32.33 -24.85 9.77
N SER A 265 -31.17 -24.90 10.45
CA SER A 265 -30.31 -26.09 10.43
C SER A 265 -30.97 -27.28 11.15
N PRO A 266 -31.21 -28.42 10.46
CA PRO A 266 -31.75 -29.62 11.09
C PRO A 266 -30.76 -30.24 12.07
N LEU A 267 -29.45 -30.01 11.89
CA LEU A 267 -28.39 -30.51 12.78
C LEU A 267 -28.43 -29.79 14.12
N VAL A 268 -28.55 -28.46 14.11
CA VAL A 268 -28.73 -27.68 15.33
C VAL A 268 -30.04 -28.07 16.04
N ALA A 269 -31.14 -28.22 15.29
CA ALA A 269 -32.43 -28.63 15.85
C ALA A 269 -32.38 -30.04 16.48
N SER A 270 -31.65 -30.97 15.87
CA SER A 270 -31.50 -32.35 16.39
C SER A 270 -30.82 -32.43 17.76
N HIS A 271 -30.15 -31.35 18.17
CA HIS A 271 -29.39 -31.27 19.41
C HIS A 271 -30.00 -30.30 20.43
N ALA A 272 -31.27 -29.94 20.28
CA ALA A 272 -31.97 -29.04 21.20
C ALA A 272 -32.06 -29.59 22.63
N ASP A 273 -32.23 -30.90 22.78
CA ASP A 273 -32.36 -31.63 24.05
C ASP A 273 -31.05 -32.31 24.48
N CYS A 274 -29.96 -31.52 24.58
CA CYS A 274 -28.65 -32.01 24.99
C CYS A 274 -28.37 -31.80 26.49
N GLU A 275 -27.75 -32.78 27.14
CA GLU A 275 -27.25 -32.68 28.53
C GLU A 275 -26.04 -31.72 28.67
N ARG A 276 -25.36 -31.39 27.57
CA ARG A 276 -24.20 -30.48 27.57
C ARG A 276 -24.68 -29.06 27.88
N VAL A 277 -24.32 -28.59 29.07
CA VAL A 277 -24.69 -27.24 29.57
C VAL A 277 -24.06 -26.14 28.71
N GLN A 278 -22.80 -26.32 28.29
CA GLN A 278 -22.08 -25.35 27.45
C GLN A 278 -21.07 -26.04 26.53
N ASP A 279 -20.89 -25.44 25.35
CA ASP A 279 -19.86 -25.86 24.42
C ASP A 279 -18.47 -25.32 24.83
N PRO A 280 -17.38 -25.96 24.36
CA PRO A 280 -16.03 -25.42 24.48
C PRO A 280 -15.90 -24.01 23.90
N TYR A 281 -14.90 -23.27 24.37
CA TYR A 281 -14.68 -21.88 23.96
C TYR A 281 -14.46 -21.71 22.45
N SER A 282 -13.89 -22.71 21.78
CA SER A 282 -13.71 -22.69 20.32
C SER A 282 -15.03 -22.61 19.54
N LEU A 283 -16.17 -22.96 20.14
CA LEU A 283 -17.51 -22.79 19.57
C LEU A 283 -18.23 -21.61 20.22
N ARG A 284 -18.35 -21.64 21.56
CA ARG A 284 -19.16 -20.66 22.29
C ARG A 284 -18.61 -19.24 22.24
N CYS A 285 -17.30 -19.08 22.06
CA CYS A 285 -16.63 -17.77 22.05
C CYS A 285 -16.30 -17.25 20.63
N ILE A 286 -16.83 -17.88 19.57
CA ILE A 286 -16.66 -17.41 18.17
C ILE A 286 -16.95 -15.92 18.04
N PRO A 287 -18.07 -15.36 18.56
CA PRO A 287 -18.37 -13.95 18.38
C PRO A 287 -17.34 -13.03 19.03
N GLN A 288 -16.81 -13.38 20.20
CA GLN A 288 -15.85 -12.56 20.91
C GLN A 288 -14.49 -12.59 20.22
N VAL A 289 -14.05 -13.76 19.77
CA VAL A 289 -12.74 -13.94 19.10
C VAL A 289 -12.77 -13.32 17.71
N HIS A 290 -13.70 -13.73 16.86
CA HIS A 290 -13.80 -13.21 15.48
C HIS A 290 -14.18 -11.72 15.49
N GLY A 291 -15.03 -11.32 16.43
CA GLY A 291 -15.42 -9.93 16.61
C GLY A 291 -14.22 -9.04 16.95
N ALA A 292 -13.34 -9.47 17.86
CA ALA A 292 -12.11 -8.74 18.17
C ALA A 292 -11.19 -8.62 16.94
N SER A 293 -11.05 -9.68 16.14
CA SER A 293 -10.28 -9.64 14.89
C SER A 293 -10.88 -8.65 13.87
N ARG A 294 -12.21 -8.53 13.79
CA ARG A 294 -12.90 -7.56 12.92
C ARG A 294 -12.69 -6.13 13.38
N GLU A 295 -12.68 -5.87 14.68
CA GLU A 295 -12.37 -4.55 15.23
C GLU A 295 -10.90 -4.18 14.95
N ALA A 296 -9.96 -5.11 15.15
CA ALA A 296 -8.55 -4.88 14.82
C ALA A 296 -8.31 -4.58 13.33
N TRP A 297 -9.10 -5.19 12.44
CA TRP A 297 -9.05 -4.91 11.00
C TRP A 297 -9.67 -3.55 10.60
N ARG A 298 -10.63 -3.05 11.39
CA ARG A 298 -11.27 -1.74 11.15
C ARG A 298 -10.44 -0.56 11.65
N HIS A 299 -9.60 -0.78 12.67
CA HIS A 299 -8.73 0.23 13.28
C HIS A 299 -7.66 0.71 12.30
#